data_AF-A0A974NXV2-F1
#
_entry.id   AF-A0A974NXV2-F1
#
_cell.length_a   1.000
_cell.length_b   1.000
_cell.length_c   1.000
_cell.angle_alpha   90.00
_cell.angle_beta   90.00
_cell.angle_gamma   90.00
#
_symmetry.space_group_name_H-M   'P 1'
#
loop_
_entity.id
_entity.type
_entity.pdbx_description
1 polymer ?
#
loop_
_entity_poly.entity_id
_entity_poly.type
_entity_poly.pdbx_seq_one_letter_code
_entity_poly.pdbx_strand_id
1 'polypeptide(L)'
;MLNSYSMFLTKMTSENFQFKSYIYQWNGSGVTGPALFTSASHQASIGDDREYVFSTTGLKLAPNTQYVAMLTVDGAPNNAFGTMMPIVANTTYSGGSFVFTNTNAFGGNWDCGEQCNFGDAWLKASFSAAVPETATWGMMIAGFGVVGAALRTRRRSIRIASAA
;
A
#
# COMPACT_ATOMS: atom_id res chain seq x y z
N MET A 1 0.27 7.03 4.35
CA MET A 1 -0.81 6.02 4.45
C MET A 1 -1.32 5.74 3.04
N LEU A 2 -1.88 4.57 2.77
CA LEU A 2 -2.58 4.33 1.51
C LEU A 2 -3.97 4.97 1.63
N ASN A 3 -4.35 5.85 0.70
CA ASN A 3 -5.65 6.52 0.71
C ASN A 3 -6.64 5.76 -0.16
N SER A 4 -6.22 5.44 -1.38
CA SER A 4 -7.01 4.71 -2.36
C SER A 4 -6.10 3.95 -3.33
N TYR A 5 -6.68 2.97 -4.00
CA TYR A 5 -6.08 2.33 -5.16
C TYR A 5 -7.14 2.03 -6.20
N SER A 6 -6.73 1.80 -7.44
CA SER A 6 -7.61 1.34 -8.49
C SER A 6 -6.94 0.27 -9.33
N MET A 7 -7.78 -0.63 -9.82
CA MET A 7 -7.39 -1.72 -10.69
C MET A 7 -8.35 -1.78 -11.87
N PHE A 8 -7.86 -2.25 -13.01
CA PHE A 8 -8.66 -2.36 -14.21
C PHE A 8 -9.09 -3.80 -14.45
N LEU A 9 -10.30 -3.98 -14.94
CA LEU A 9 -10.78 -5.27 -15.44
C LEU A 9 -11.52 -5.08 -16.76
N THR A 10 -11.26 -6.00 -17.68
CA THR A 10 -12.05 -6.19 -18.89
C THR A 10 -12.95 -7.39 -18.66
N LYS A 11 -14.25 -7.24 -18.91
CA LYS A 11 -15.21 -8.35 -18.82
C LYS A 11 -15.64 -8.75 -20.22
N MET A 12 -15.36 -10.01 -20.55
CA MET A 12 -15.53 -10.60 -21.87
C MET A 12 -16.88 -11.31 -22.05
N THR A 13 -17.61 -11.56 -20.97
CA THR A 13 -18.85 -12.33 -21.00
C THR A 13 -20.04 -11.47 -20.56
N SER A 14 -21.26 -11.90 -20.92
CA SER A 14 -22.50 -11.27 -20.44
C SER A 14 -22.94 -11.78 -19.07
N GLU A 15 -22.25 -12.78 -18.51
CA GLU A 15 -22.58 -13.37 -17.22
C GLU A 15 -22.41 -12.37 -16.07
N ASN A 16 -23.33 -12.39 -15.12
CA ASN A 16 -23.25 -11.51 -13.96
C ASN A 16 -22.44 -12.19 -12.85
N PHE A 17 -21.30 -11.60 -12.51
CA PHE A 17 -20.51 -12.00 -11.35
C PHE A 17 -20.11 -10.77 -10.55
N GLN A 18 -19.98 -10.99 -9.24
CA GLN A 18 -19.44 -10.01 -8.31
C GLN A 18 -17.99 -10.32 -7.99
N PHE A 19 -17.25 -9.30 -7.62
CA PHE A 19 -15.92 -9.45 -7.05
C PHE A 19 -15.74 -8.50 -5.88
N LYS A 20 -14.76 -8.80 -5.04
CA LYS A 20 -14.29 -7.93 -3.97
C LYS A 20 -12.82 -7.66 -4.15
N SER A 21 -12.36 -6.59 -3.52
CA SER A 21 -10.95 -6.30 -3.40
C SER A 21 -10.49 -6.41 -1.95
N TYR A 22 -9.27 -6.90 -1.79
CA TYR A 22 -8.62 -7.04 -0.50
C TYR A 22 -7.21 -6.48 -0.55
N ILE A 23 -6.74 -6.03 0.62
CA ILE A 23 -5.31 -5.80 0.86
C ILE A 23 -4.85 -6.76 1.95
N TYR A 24 -3.76 -7.46 1.67
CA TYR A 24 -3.07 -8.32 2.63
C TYR A 24 -1.59 -7.99 2.68
N GLN A 25 -0.94 -8.40 3.77
CA GLN A 25 0.52 -8.45 3.82
C GLN A 25 1.02 -9.60 2.92
N TRP A 26 2.10 -9.35 2.20
CA TRP A 26 2.71 -10.27 1.25
C TRP A 26 4.10 -10.71 1.75
N ASN A 27 4.39 -12.01 1.66
CA ASN A 27 5.68 -12.58 2.10
C ASN A 27 6.64 -12.96 0.95
N GLY A 28 6.27 -12.64 -0.29
CA GLY A 28 7.01 -13.03 -1.49
C GLY A 28 6.31 -14.10 -2.33
N SER A 29 5.56 -15.00 -1.70
CA SER A 29 4.90 -16.14 -2.37
C SER A 29 3.40 -16.23 -2.10
N GLY A 30 2.92 -15.63 -1.01
CA GLY A 30 1.53 -15.70 -0.59
C GLY A 30 1.11 -14.59 0.36
N VAL A 31 -0.21 -14.49 0.56
CA VAL A 31 -0.80 -13.61 1.57
C VAL A 31 -0.57 -14.15 2.97
N THR A 32 -0.42 -13.23 3.93
CA THR A 32 -0.20 -13.57 5.34
C THR A 32 -1.10 -12.73 6.25
N GLY A 33 -1.51 -13.32 7.38
CA GLY A 33 -2.36 -12.66 8.37
C GLY A 33 -3.79 -12.38 7.88
N PRO A 34 -4.57 -11.61 8.66
CA PRO A 34 -5.90 -11.18 8.27
C PRO A 34 -5.87 -10.10 7.18
N ALA A 35 -7.00 -9.91 6.49
CA ALA A 35 -7.16 -8.81 5.56
C ALA A 35 -6.97 -7.47 6.28
N LEU A 36 -6.11 -6.62 5.72
CA LEU A 36 -5.91 -5.24 6.18
C LEU A 36 -7.00 -4.32 5.63
N PHE A 37 -7.59 -4.69 4.50
CA PHE A 37 -8.72 -4.01 3.88
C PHE A 37 -9.60 -5.03 3.15
N THR A 38 -10.91 -4.77 3.15
CA THR A 38 -11.91 -5.51 2.39
C THR A 38 -12.92 -4.52 1.82
N SER A 39 -13.14 -4.56 0.50
CA SER A 39 -14.15 -3.73 -0.15
C SER A 39 -15.56 -4.32 0.00
N ALA A 40 -16.57 -3.50 -0.31
CA ALA A 40 -17.89 -4.01 -0.65
C ALA A 40 -17.83 -4.87 -1.94
N SER A 41 -18.90 -5.63 -2.23
CA SER A 41 -19.02 -6.34 -3.51
C SER A 41 -19.21 -5.35 -4.66
N HIS A 42 -18.48 -5.54 -5.75
CA HIS A 42 -18.62 -4.80 -6.99
C HIS A 42 -19.16 -5.69 -8.09
N GLN A 43 -19.98 -5.12 -8.97
CA GLN A 43 -20.44 -5.79 -10.18
C GLN A 43 -19.52 -5.46 -11.34
N ALA A 44 -19.03 -6.49 -12.03
CA ALA A 44 -18.23 -6.29 -13.22
C ALA A 44 -19.11 -5.91 -14.42
N SER A 45 -18.73 -4.84 -15.10
CA SER A 45 -19.42 -4.32 -16.29
C SER A 45 -18.76 -4.85 -17.57
N ILE A 46 -19.58 -5.27 -18.55
CA ILE A 46 -19.10 -5.78 -19.84
C ILE A 46 -18.45 -4.66 -20.67
N GLY A 47 -17.47 -5.02 -21.51
CA GLY A 47 -16.83 -4.14 -22.47
C GLY A 47 -15.36 -3.89 -22.17
N ASP A 48 -14.85 -2.76 -22.68
CA ASP A 48 -13.44 -2.34 -22.58
C ASP A 48 -12.94 -2.23 -21.14
N ASP A 49 -11.64 -1.99 -20.99
CA ASP A 49 -10.94 -1.85 -19.71
C ASP A 49 -11.63 -0.84 -18.78
N ARG A 50 -12.22 -1.34 -17.69
CA ARG A 50 -12.90 -0.53 -16.69
C ARG A 50 -12.06 -0.38 -15.43
N GLU A 51 -11.88 0.86 -14.99
CA GLU A 51 -11.24 1.20 -13.72
C GLU A 51 -12.22 1.02 -12.56
N TYR A 52 -11.80 0.28 -11.53
CA TYR A 52 -12.52 0.17 -10.26
C TYR A 52 -11.68 0.80 -9.15
N VAL A 53 -12.25 1.80 -8.48
CA VAL A 53 -11.57 2.60 -7.46
C VAL A 53 -12.01 2.15 -6.07
N PHE A 54 -11.04 1.93 -5.19
CA PHE A 54 -11.23 1.49 -3.82
C PHE A 54 -10.64 2.52 -2.85
N SER A 55 -11.49 3.09 -2.00
CA SER A 55 -11.07 3.97 -0.92
C SER A 55 -10.78 3.16 0.33
N THR A 56 -9.58 3.33 0.88
CA THR A 56 -9.12 2.64 2.09
C THR A 56 -9.17 3.54 3.33
N THR A 57 -9.66 4.77 3.17
CA THR A 57 -9.79 5.79 4.22
C THR A 57 -8.52 6.04 5.05
N GLY A 58 -7.34 5.84 4.44
CA GLY A 58 -6.05 6.08 5.09
C GLY A 58 -5.46 4.83 5.76
N LEU A 59 -5.48 3.68 5.08
CA LEU A 59 -4.87 2.45 5.58
C LEU A 59 -3.40 2.67 5.94
N LYS A 60 -3.06 2.37 7.20
CA LYS A 60 -1.69 2.45 7.71
C LYS A 60 -0.91 1.23 7.25
N LEU A 61 0.14 1.47 6.47
CA LEU A 61 1.10 0.46 6.05
C LEU A 61 2.40 0.65 6.84
N ALA A 62 2.99 -0.46 7.26
CA ALA A 62 4.28 -0.46 7.92
C ALA A 62 5.41 -0.26 6.89
N PRO A 63 6.46 0.48 7.24
CA PRO A 63 7.67 0.56 6.42
C PRO A 63 8.29 -0.83 6.18
N ASN A 64 9.00 -1.00 5.07
CA ASN A 64 9.75 -2.22 4.73
C ASN A 64 8.90 -3.50 4.72
N THR A 65 7.61 -3.38 4.47
CA THR A 65 6.67 -4.50 4.39
C THR A 65 6.05 -4.53 3.00
N GLN A 66 5.93 -5.73 2.41
CA GLN A 66 5.25 -5.90 1.13
C GLN A 66 3.76 -6.14 1.35
N TYR A 67 2.96 -5.65 0.41
CA TYR A 67 1.51 -5.76 0.41
C TYR A 67 1.04 -6.16 -0.97
N VAL A 68 -0.08 -6.87 -1.02
CA VAL A 68 -0.77 -7.19 -2.27
C VAL A 68 -2.18 -6.61 -2.22
N ALA A 69 -2.52 -5.84 -3.24
CA ALA A 69 -3.89 -5.48 -3.55
C ALA A 69 -4.40 -6.47 -4.59
N MET A 70 -5.54 -7.12 -4.32
CA MET A 70 -6.07 -8.16 -5.19
C MET A 70 -7.53 -7.93 -5.50
N LEU A 71 -7.98 -8.46 -6.63
CA LEU A 71 -9.40 -8.68 -6.94
C LEU A 71 -9.67 -10.18 -6.86
N THR A 72 -10.79 -10.56 -6.26
CA THR A 72 -11.19 -11.95 -6.16
C THR A 72 -12.70 -12.10 -6.31
N VAL A 73 -13.09 -13.18 -6.98
CA VAL A 73 -14.47 -13.67 -7.07
C VAL A 73 -14.74 -14.75 -6.00
N ASP A 74 -13.74 -15.09 -5.19
CA ASP A 74 -13.91 -16.02 -4.08
C ASP A 74 -14.93 -15.49 -3.07
N GLY A 75 -15.84 -16.37 -2.65
CA GLY A 75 -16.99 -16.02 -1.82
C GLY A 75 -18.00 -15.06 -2.45
N ALA A 76 -17.89 -14.76 -3.75
CA ALA A 76 -18.87 -13.95 -4.47
C ALA A 76 -19.96 -14.82 -5.11
N PRO A 77 -21.20 -14.30 -5.25
CA PRO A 77 -22.23 -14.97 -6.04
C PRO A 77 -21.83 -15.07 -7.51
N ASN A 78 -22.06 -16.24 -8.12
CA ASN A 78 -21.84 -16.54 -9.55
C ASN A 78 -20.39 -16.31 -10.01
N ASN A 79 -19.49 -17.23 -9.70
CA ASN A 79 -18.08 -17.20 -10.12
C ASN A 79 -17.90 -17.60 -11.61
N ALA A 80 -18.29 -16.71 -12.51
CA ALA A 80 -18.13 -16.86 -13.94
C ALA A 80 -16.68 -16.68 -14.41
N PHE A 81 -16.25 -17.47 -15.40
CA PHE A 81 -15.04 -17.17 -16.17
C PHE A 81 -15.31 -15.98 -17.11
N GLY A 82 -14.27 -15.21 -17.43
CA GLY A 82 -14.39 -14.16 -18.45
C GLY A 82 -13.93 -12.76 -18.03
N THR A 83 -13.05 -12.65 -17.03
CA THR A 83 -12.31 -11.42 -16.78
C THR A 83 -10.87 -11.54 -17.18
N MET A 84 -10.33 -10.46 -17.70
CA MET A 84 -8.90 -10.25 -17.78
C MET A 84 -8.53 -8.95 -17.07
N MET A 85 -7.32 -8.93 -16.54
CA MET A 85 -6.68 -7.69 -16.10
C MET A 85 -5.84 -7.18 -17.28
N PRO A 86 -6.05 -5.95 -17.77
CA PRO A 86 -5.23 -5.40 -18.83
C PRO A 86 -3.79 -5.24 -18.32
N ILE A 87 -2.85 -5.53 -19.21
CA ILE A 87 -1.42 -5.57 -18.93
C ILE A 87 -0.73 -4.46 -19.71
N VAL A 88 0.25 -3.80 -19.11
CA VAL A 88 1.15 -2.86 -19.80
C VAL A 88 2.56 -3.37 -19.93
N ALA A 89 3.27 -2.75 -20.88
CA ALA A 89 4.73 -2.79 -20.93
C ALA A 89 5.28 -2.52 -19.51
N ASN A 90 6.24 -3.32 -19.09
CA ASN A 90 6.70 -3.44 -17.71
C ASN A 90 7.22 -2.09 -17.16
N THR A 91 6.31 -1.29 -16.59
CA THR A 91 6.59 -0.04 -15.87
C THR A 91 6.63 -0.27 -14.36
N THR A 92 6.84 -1.53 -13.93
CA THR A 92 6.79 -1.92 -12.52
C THR A 92 7.73 -1.03 -11.72
N TYR A 93 7.21 -0.40 -10.67
CA TYR A 93 8.08 0.29 -9.73
C TYR A 93 9.04 -0.72 -9.10
N SER A 94 10.27 -0.30 -8.79
CA SER A 94 11.29 -1.22 -8.24
C SER A 94 10.76 -1.97 -7.02
N GLY A 95 10.75 -3.31 -7.08
CA GLY A 95 10.25 -4.19 -6.01
C GLY A 95 8.74 -4.50 -6.05
N GLY A 96 8.01 -4.02 -7.05
CA GLY A 96 6.65 -4.48 -7.36
C GLY A 96 6.66 -5.75 -8.23
N SER A 97 5.56 -6.49 -8.22
CA SER A 97 5.29 -7.57 -9.17
C SER A 97 3.78 -7.76 -9.30
N PHE A 98 3.34 -8.10 -10.50
CA PHE A 98 1.99 -8.65 -10.70
C PHE A 98 1.98 -10.12 -10.26
N VAL A 99 0.93 -10.51 -9.55
CA VAL A 99 0.68 -11.90 -9.13
C VAL A 99 -0.79 -12.24 -9.38
N PHE A 100 -1.06 -13.47 -9.81
CA PHE A 100 -2.42 -13.97 -9.94
C PHE A 100 -2.47 -15.46 -9.62
N THR A 101 -3.65 -15.92 -9.22
CA THR A 101 -3.94 -17.35 -9.06
C THR A 101 -5.32 -17.62 -9.61
N ASN A 102 -5.48 -18.75 -10.28
CA ASN A 102 -6.78 -19.26 -10.71
C ASN A 102 -6.99 -20.62 -10.04
N THR A 103 -7.25 -20.57 -8.74
CA THR A 103 -7.44 -21.76 -7.92
C THR A 103 -8.72 -21.65 -7.11
N ASN A 104 -9.28 -22.80 -6.75
CA ASN A 104 -10.54 -22.88 -6.03
C ASN A 104 -10.37 -22.67 -4.50
N ALA A 105 -9.16 -22.30 -4.05
CA ALA A 105 -8.83 -22.18 -2.64
C ALA A 105 -8.09 -20.86 -2.38
N PHE A 106 -8.66 -20.03 -1.50
CA PHE A 106 -8.01 -18.82 -1.04
C PHE A 106 -6.85 -19.16 -0.11
N GLY A 107 -5.66 -18.64 -0.43
CA GLY A 107 -4.43 -18.94 0.30
C GLY A 107 -3.63 -20.08 -0.35
N GLY A 108 -2.32 -19.87 -0.49
CA GLY A 108 -1.42 -20.78 -1.19
C GLY A 108 -0.23 -20.02 -1.78
N ASN A 109 0.60 -20.72 -2.56
CA ASN A 109 1.62 -20.07 -3.37
C ASN A 109 0.95 -19.45 -4.60
N TRP A 110 0.95 -18.13 -4.70
CA TRP A 110 0.43 -17.39 -5.87
C TRP A 110 1.55 -16.90 -6.77
N ASP A 111 2.81 -17.21 -6.43
CA ASP A 111 3.94 -17.05 -7.31
C ASP A 111 4.06 -18.28 -8.23
N CYS A 112 3.61 -18.13 -9.47
CA CYS A 112 3.82 -19.09 -10.54
C CYS A 112 5.13 -18.85 -11.30
N GLY A 113 6.03 -18.02 -10.77
CA GLY A 113 7.36 -17.78 -11.30
C GLY A 113 7.34 -17.19 -12.71
N GLU A 114 8.30 -17.61 -13.53
CA GLU A 114 8.44 -17.15 -14.93
C GLU A 114 7.20 -17.41 -15.79
N GLN A 115 6.38 -18.41 -15.42
CA GLN A 115 5.15 -18.78 -16.14
C GLN A 115 4.07 -17.69 -16.06
N CYS A 116 4.24 -16.72 -15.17
CA CYS A 116 3.30 -15.62 -14.93
C CYS A 116 3.88 -14.25 -15.24
N ASN A 117 4.99 -14.20 -15.97
CA ASN A 117 5.59 -12.97 -16.47
C ASN A 117 4.81 -12.40 -17.65
N PHE A 118 3.54 -12.06 -17.42
CA PHE A 118 2.64 -11.50 -18.42
C PHE A 118 2.87 -9.99 -18.62
N GLY A 119 3.55 -9.33 -17.68
CA GLY A 119 3.73 -7.89 -17.59
C GLY A 119 3.11 -7.32 -16.31
N ASP A 120 3.04 -6.00 -16.20
CA ASP A 120 2.47 -5.35 -15.01
C ASP A 120 0.98 -5.07 -15.17
N ALA A 121 0.22 -5.25 -14.10
CA ALA A 121 -1.19 -4.92 -14.09
C ALA A 121 -1.39 -3.40 -14.07
N TRP A 122 -2.49 -2.93 -14.64
CA TRP A 122 -2.95 -1.56 -14.42
C TRP A 122 -3.41 -1.35 -12.98
N LEU A 123 -2.46 -0.98 -12.13
CA LEU A 123 -2.64 -0.56 -10.75
C LEU A 123 -2.30 0.93 -10.61
N LYS A 124 -3.21 1.69 -9.99
CA LYS A 124 -2.89 3.03 -9.48
C LYS A 124 -3.05 3.03 -7.97
N ALA A 125 -2.14 3.68 -7.26
CA ALA A 125 -2.22 3.83 -5.81
C ALA A 125 -1.95 5.28 -5.40
N SER A 126 -2.77 5.80 -4.49
CA SER A 126 -2.63 7.13 -3.93
C SER A 126 -2.20 7.01 -2.47
N PHE A 127 -1.05 7.60 -2.16
CA PHE A 127 -0.52 7.65 -0.80
C PHE A 127 -0.53 9.07 -0.26
N SER A 128 -0.90 9.24 1.00
CA SER A 128 -0.52 10.42 1.78
C SER A 128 0.92 10.25 2.23
N ALA A 129 1.78 11.20 1.89
CA ALA A 129 3.13 11.24 2.43
C ALA A 129 3.06 11.26 3.95
N ALA A 130 3.82 10.39 4.62
CA ALA A 130 4.18 10.64 6.00
C ALA A 130 4.96 11.95 5.96
N VAL A 131 4.40 13.02 6.53
CA VAL A 131 5.04 14.32 6.57
C VAL A 131 6.42 14.11 7.20
N PRO A 132 7.53 14.33 6.47
CA PRO A 132 8.85 14.22 7.05
C PRO A 132 8.89 15.20 8.20
N GLU A 133 9.28 14.72 9.38
CA GLU A 133 9.28 15.52 10.59
C GLU A 133 10.40 16.58 10.57
N THR A 134 10.55 17.39 9.53
CA THR A 134 11.49 18.54 9.50
C THR A 134 11.27 19.46 10.70
N ALA A 135 10.03 19.53 11.20
CA ALA A 135 9.70 20.18 12.45
C ALA A 135 10.35 19.53 13.68
N THR A 136 10.47 18.19 13.76
CA THR A 136 11.14 17.52 14.88
C THR A 136 12.63 17.84 14.93
N TRP A 137 13.30 17.91 13.77
CA TRP A 137 14.69 18.38 13.69
C TRP A 137 14.81 19.84 14.14
N GLY A 138 13.89 20.70 13.68
CA GLY A 138 13.82 22.09 14.11
C GLY A 138 13.61 22.24 15.61
N MET A 139 12.72 21.44 16.21
CA MET A 139 12.44 21.44 17.65
C MET A 139 13.59 20.87 18.48
N MET A 140 14.30 19.85 17.98
CA MET A 140 15.52 19.35 18.62
C MET A 140 16.62 20.41 18.62
N ILE A 141 16.90 21.04 17.47
CA ILE A 141 17.91 22.10 17.37
C ILE A 141 17.54 23.29 18.24
N ALA A 142 16.27 23.72 18.22
CA ALA A 142 15.79 24.81 19.07
C ALA A 142 15.91 24.46 20.56
N GLY A 143 15.48 23.25 20.95
CA GLY A 143 15.57 22.75 22.32
C GLY A 143 17.01 22.70 22.83
N PHE A 144 17.93 22.12 22.05
CA PHE A 144 19.36 22.08 22.40
C PHE A 144 19.99 23.47 22.42
N GLY A 145 19.60 24.36 21.50
CA GLY A 145 20.04 25.75 21.48
C GLY A 145 19.64 26.53 22.73
N VAL A 146 18.39 26.39 23.19
CA VAL A 146 17.88 27.03 24.40
C VAL A 146 18.61 26.51 25.65
N VAL A 147 18.74 25.19 25.79
CA VAL A 147 19.45 24.57 26.93
C VAL A 147 20.92 25.00 26.96
N GLY A 148 21.60 24.99 25.80
CA GLY A 148 22.98 25.45 25.68
C GLY A 148 23.16 26.92 26.05
N ALA A 149 22.26 27.80 25.61
CA ALA A 149 22.28 29.22 25.95
C ALA A 149 22.04 29.46 27.46
N ALA A 150 21.12 28.72 28.07
CA ALA A 150 20.85 28.79 29.51
C ALA A 150 22.06 28.36 30.36
N LEU A 151 22.77 27.30 29.95
CA LEU A 151 24.00 26.87 30.63
C LEU A 151 25.15 27.87 30.45
N ARG A 152 25.26 28.51 29.28
CA ARG A 152 26.31 29.51 29.00
C ARG A 152 26.13 30.78 29.80
N THR A 153 24.89 31.23 30.00
CA THR A 153 24.60 32.45 30.78
C THR A 153 24.92 32.26 32.27
N ARG A 154 24.64 31.10 32.86
CA ARG A 154 24.99 30.80 34.27
C ARG A 154 26.48 30.90 34.58
N ARG A 155 27.37 30.50 33.66
CA ARG A 155 28.83 30.59 33.88
C ARG A 155 29.35 32.02 33.96
N ARG A 156 28.68 32.98 33.29
CA ARG A 156 29.07 34.40 33.32
C ARG A 156 28.72 35.11 34.62
N SER A 157 27.83 34.52 35.42
CA SER A 157 27.36 35.12 36.68
C SER A 157 28.23 34.76 37.90
N ILE A 158 29.23 33.87 37.74
CA ILE A 158 30.13 33.50 38.84
C ILE A 158 31.21 34.59 38.96
N ARG A 159 30.94 35.60 39.80
CA ARG A 159 31.98 36.53 40.27
C ARG A 159 32.78 35.85 41.37
N ILE A 160 34.07 35.63 41.12
CA ILE A 160 35.00 35.17 42.16
C ILE A 160 35.27 36.38 43.06
N ALA A 161 34.74 36.36 44.28
CA ALA A 161 35.19 37.26 45.32
C ALA A 161 36.55 36.76 45.80
N SER A 162 37.64 37.46 45.45
CA SER A 162 38.94 37.24 46.07
C SER A 162 38.96 37.96 47.42
N ALA A 163 39.07 37.21 48.52
CA ALA A 163 39.37 37.77 49.83
C ALA A 163 40.88 38.11 49.92
N ALA A 164 41.18 39.30 50.44
CA ALA A 164 42.52 39.79 50.77
C ALA A 164 42.83 39.55 52.25
#